data_AF-A0A6A8LP25-F1
#
_entry.id   AF-A0A6A8LP25-F1
#
_cell.length_a   1.000
_cell.length_b   1.000
_cell.length_c   1.000
_cell.angle_alpha   90.00
_cell.angle_beta   90.00
_cell.angle_gamma   90.00
#
_symmetry.space_group_name_H-M   'P 1'
#
loop_
_entity.id
_entity.type
_entity.pdbx_description
1 polymer ?
#
loop_
_entity_poly.entity_id
_entity_poly.type
_entity_poly.pdbx_seq_one_letter_code
_entity_poly.pdbx_strand_id
1 'polypeptide(L)'
;MDILLFILGLFFIILGINFFKSKWLKLLAGNFWGDENNNVNSKAAKKMGKVVSPGIIIAGVALLFYAFEKSKIADILVIAAIVYSLIIVVIVYINYAKN
;
A
#
# COMPACT_ATOMS: atom_id res chain seq x y z
N MET A 1 15.16 19.78 6.28
CA MET A 1 14.72 18.61 5.51
C MET A 1 15.14 17.36 6.25
N ASP A 2 14.19 16.56 6.70
CA ASP A 2 14.46 15.26 7.31
C ASP A 2 14.67 14.23 6.19
N ILE A 3 15.93 13.83 6.01
CA ILE A 3 16.35 12.92 4.95
C ILE A 3 15.74 11.53 5.13
N LEU A 4 15.55 11.07 6.38
CA LEU A 4 14.98 9.76 6.65
C LEU A 4 13.53 9.72 6.19
N LEU A 5 12.74 10.72 6.58
CA LEU A 5 11.34 10.83 6.17
C LEU A 5 11.20 10.98 4.65
N PHE A 6 12.12 11.70 4.01
CA PHE A 6 12.13 11.84 2.56
C PHE A 6 12.35 10.50 1.85
N ILE A 7 13.38 9.73 2.26
CA ILE A 7 13.68 8.41 1.69
C ILE A 7 12.52 7.45 1.91
N LEU A 8 11.96 7.42 3.14
CA LEU A 8 10.80 6.58 3.45
C LEU A 8 9.58 6.98 2.63
N GLY A 9 9.31 8.27 2.44
CA GLY A 9 8.20 8.75 1.61
C GLY A 9 8.31 8.28 0.17
N LEU A 10 9.49 8.43 -0.45
CA LEU A 10 9.75 7.93 -1.80
C LEU A 10 9.61 6.41 -1.88
N PHE A 11 10.17 5.70 -0.91
CA PHE A 11 10.08 4.24 -0.84
C PHE A 11 8.62 3.78 -0.78
N PHE A 12 7.78 4.40 0.07
CA PHE A 12 6.37 4.07 0.18
C PHE A 12 5.59 4.36 -1.11
N ILE A 13 5.91 5.45 -1.82
CA ILE A 13 5.29 5.73 -3.13
C ILE A 13 5.66 4.63 -4.14
N ILE A 14 6.94 4.27 -4.22
CA ILE A 14 7.43 3.20 -5.10
C ILE A 14 6.76 1.86 -4.75
N LEU A 15 6.66 1.54 -3.45
CA LEU A 15 5.94 0.37 -2.97
C LEU A 15 4.49 0.40 -3.42
N GLY A 16 3.77 1.50 -3.14
CA GLY A 16 2.36 1.66 -3.51
C GLY A 16 2.11 1.47 -5.00
N ILE A 17 2.97 2.02 -5.86
CA ILE A 17 2.90 1.83 -7.32
C ILE A 17 3.11 0.35 -7.70
N ASN A 18 4.05 -0.34 -7.06
CA ASN A 18 4.29 -1.76 -7.32
C ASN A 18 3.15 -2.66 -6.84
N PHE A 19 2.50 -2.32 -5.72
CA PHE A 19 1.26 -2.94 -5.25
C PHE A 19 0.10 -2.67 -6.20
N PHE A 20 -0.06 -1.45 -6.71
CA PHE A 20 -1.07 -1.12 -7.71
C PHE A 20 -0.91 -1.95 -8.99
N LYS A 21 0.34 -2.14 -9.43
CA LYS A 21 0.70 -3.03 -10.55
C LYS A 21 0.65 -4.52 -10.20
N SER A 22 0.30 -4.86 -8.96
CA SER A 22 0.16 -6.23 -8.44
C SER A 22 1.44 -7.06 -8.45
N LYS A 23 2.59 -6.47 -8.77
CA LYS A 23 3.87 -7.19 -8.87
C LYS A 23 4.25 -7.79 -7.53
N TRP A 24 4.16 -6.97 -6.48
CA TRP A 24 4.55 -7.37 -5.13
C TRP A 24 3.50 -8.24 -4.44
N LEU A 25 2.21 -8.04 -4.71
CA LEU A 25 1.17 -8.95 -4.24
C LEU A 25 1.32 -10.36 -4.82
N LYS A 26 1.71 -10.49 -6.09
CA LYS A 26 2.02 -11.79 -6.70
C LYS A 26 3.21 -12.45 -6.01
N LEU A 27 4.29 -11.68 -5.76
CA LEU A 27 5.46 -12.19 -5.02
C LEU A 27 5.08 -12.65 -3.60
N LEU A 28 4.31 -11.85 -2.86
CA LEU A 28 3.85 -12.18 -1.50
C LEU A 28 2.93 -13.41 -1.46
N ALA A 29 2.16 -13.63 -2.52
CA ALA A 29 1.32 -14.82 -2.66
C ALA A 29 2.11 -16.09 -3.07
N GLY A 30 3.45 -16.02 -3.15
CA GLY A 30 4.29 -17.15 -3.52
C GLY A 30 4.46 -17.38 -5.02
N ASN A 31 3.95 -16.49 -5.89
CA ASN A 31 4.26 -16.54 -7.32
C ASN A 31 5.66 -15.97 -7.56
N PHE A 32 6.66 -16.85 -7.57
CA PHE A 32 8.02 -16.52 -7.97
C PHE A 32 8.11 -16.33 -9.49
N TRP A 33 9.07 -15.51 -9.95
CA TRP A 33 9.30 -15.25 -11.37
C TRP A 33 9.53 -16.57 -12.13
N GLY A 34 8.65 -16.89 -13.08
CA GLY A 34 8.71 -18.11 -13.90
C GLY A 34 7.45 -18.96 -13.89
N ASP A 35 6.52 -18.69 -12.98
CA ASP A 35 5.27 -19.45 -12.86
C ASP A 35 4.17 -18.89 -13.79
N GLU A 36 4.40 -19.00 -15.10
CA GLU A 36 3.44 -18.56 -16.14
C GLU A 36 2.14 -19.38 -16.12
N ASN A 37 2.14 -20.55 -15.48
CA ASN A 37 0.99 -21.46 -15.38
C ASN A 37 0.19 -21.36 -14.07
N ASN A 38 0.70 -20.67 -13.05
CA ASN A 38 -0.02 -20.53 -11.79
C ASN A 38 -1.06 -19.41 -11.88
N ASN A 39 -2.23 -19.82 -12.37
CA ASN A 39 -3.55 -19.17 -12.39
C ASN A 39 -4.05 -18.75 -10.98
N VAL A 40 -3.17 -18.39 -10.05
CA VAL A 40 -3.51 -17.77 -8.77
C VAL A 40 -4.12 -16.41 -9.08
N ASN A 41 -5.44 -16.45 -9.22
CA ASN A 41 -6.40 -15.42 -9.55
C ASN A 41 -5.79 -14.02 -9.76
N SER A 42 -5.13 -13.83 -10.90
CA SER A 42 -4.45 -12.58 -11.30
C SER A 42 -5.39 -11.36 -11.14
N LYS A 43 -6.69 -11.58 -11.33
CA LYS A 43 -7.75 -10.60 -11.11
C LYS A 43 -7.90 -10.22 -9.62
N ALA A 44 -7.86 -11.17 -8.70
CA ALA A 44 -7.93 -10.91 -7.27
C ALA A 44 -6.68 -10.17 -6.77
N ALA A 45 -5.48 -10.58 -7.18
CA ALA A 45 -4.23 -9.87 -6.86
C ALA A 45 -4.26 -8.43 -7.41
N LYS A 46 -4.80 -8.23 -8.61
CA LYS A 46 -4.96 -6.89 -9.21
C LYS A 46 -6.02 -6.05 -8.52
N LYS A 47 -7.12 -6.65 -8.09
CA LYS A 47 -8.15 -5.97 -7.30
C LYS A 47 -7.58 -5.55 -5.94
N MET A 48 -6.93 -6.46 -5.22
CA MET A 48 -6.32 -6.18 -3.92
C MET A 48 -5.19 -5.15 -4.02
N GLY A 49 -4.38 -5.20 -5.08
CA GLY A 49 -3.36 -4.20 -5.35
C GLY A 49 -3.91 -2.79 -5.45
N LYS A 50 -5.02 -2.62 -6.17
CA LYS A 50 -5.72 -1.34 -6.28
C LYS A 50 -6.38 -0.88 -4.99
N VAL A 51 -6.77 -1.80 -4.12
CA VAL A 51 -7.37 -1.49 -2.82
C VAL A 51 -6.30 -1.10 -1.80
N VAL A 52 -5.16 -1.80 -1.76
CA VAL A 52 -4.12 -1.55 -0.75
C VAL A 52 -3.23 -0.37 -1.14
N SER A 53 -2.95 -0.17 -2.44
CA SER A 53 -2.01 0.85 -2.90
C SER A 53 -2.34 2.29 -2.47
N PRO A 54 -3.60 2.76 -2.45
CA PRO A 54 -3.89 4.14 -2.07
C PRO A 54 -3.46 4.44 -0.63
N GLY A 55 -3.67 3.52 0.31
CA GLY A 55 -3.23 3.69 1.70
C GLY A 55 -1.71 3.85 1.82
N ILE A 56 -0.95 3.03 1.09
CA ILE A 56 0.52 3.10 1.07
C ILE A 56 1.00 4.41 0.42
N ILE A 57 0.38 4.82 -0.69
CA ILE A 57 0.76 6.07 -1.40
C ILE A 57 0.44 7.29 -0.54
N ILE A 58 -0.74 7.35 0.08
CA ILE A 58 -1.14 8.47 0.96
C ILE A 58 -0.16 8.59 2.13
N ALA A 59 0.23 7.46 2.75
CA ALA A 59 1.27 7.46 3.78
C ALA A 59 2.61 8.00 3.26
N GLY A 60 3.04 7.57 2.06
CA GLY A 60 4.26 8.07 1.43
C GLY A 60 4.23 9.58 1.17
N VAL A 61 3.10 10.11 0.67
CA VAL A 61 2.91 11.55 0.46
C VAL A 61 2.95 12.32 1.78
N ALA A 62 2.31 11.80 2.83
CA ALA A 62 2.34 12.42 4.15
C ALA A 62 3.78 12.51 4.72
N LEU A 63 4.56 11.43 4.56
CA LEU A 63 5.97 11.42 4.94
C LEU A 63 6.81 12.44 4.17
N LEU A 64 6.54 12.61 2.87
CA LEU A 64 7.20 13.66 2.09
C LEU A 64 6.87 15.06 2.62
N PHE A 65 5.61 15.34 2.98
CA PHE A 65 5.27 16.62 3.61
C PHE A 65 6.07 16.82 4.90
N TYR A 66 6.07 15.85 5.82
CA TYR A 66 6.83 15.95 7.07
C TYR A 66 8.34 16.07 6.87
N ALA A 67 8.88 15.53 5.77
CA ALA A 67 10.30 15.66 5.44
C ALA A 67 10.71 17.12 5.22
N PHE A 68 9.81 17.98 4.72
CA PHE A 68 10.09 19.39 4.49
C PHE A 68 9.59 20.26 5.65
N GLU A 69 8.35 20.04 6.09
CA GLU A 69 7.72 20.86 7.13
C GLU A 69 6.61 20.10 7.86
N LYS A 70 6.44 20.37 9.16
CA LYS A 70 5.26 19.89 9.89
C LYS A 70 4.02 20.63 9.40
N SER A 71 3.27 19.99 8.52
CA SER A 71 2.06 20.53 7.93
C SER A 71 0.82 19.86 8.51
N LYS A 72 -0.21 20.65 8.82
CA LYS A 72 -1.55 20.13 9.17
C LYS A 72 -2.12 19.22 8.08
N ILE A 73 -1.73 19.44 6.82
CA ILE A 73 -2.11 18.58 5.69
C ILE A 73 -1.49 17.18 5.86
N ALA A 74 -0.23 17.10 6.31
CA ALA A 74 0.43 15.83 6.58
C ALA A 74 -0.30 15.05 7.68
N ASP A 75 -0.70 15.74 8.76
CA ASP A 75 -1.48 15.13 9.85
C ASP A 75 -2.80 14.52 9.33
N ILE A 76 -3.53 15.27 8.49
CA ILE A 76 -4.78 14.80 7.87
C ILE A 76 -4.52 13.57 6.98
N LEU A 77 -3.45 13.60 6.17
CA LEU A 77 -3.09 12.48 5.30
C LEU A 77 -2.70 11.23 6.09
N VAL A 78 -1.99 11.37 7.21
CA VAL A 78 -1.69 10.24 8.10
C VAL A 78 -2.96 9.66 8.70
N ILE A 79 -3.84 10.50 9.24
CA ILE A 79 -5.12 10.05 9.79
C ILE A 79 -5.93 9.32 8.73
N ALA A 80 -6.01 9.87 7.52
CA ALA A 80 -6.69 9.25 6.39
C ALA A 80 -6.08 7.87 6.03
N ALA A 81 -4.75 7.76 5.99
CA ALA A 81 -4.05 6.50 5.73
C ALA A 81 -4.33 5.45 6.81
N ILE A 82 -4.36 5.84 8.08
CA ILE A 82 -4.66 4.96 9.22
C ILE A 82 -6.11 4.47 9.13
N VAL A 83 -7.07 5.39 9.01
CA VAL A 83 -8.50 5.04 8.90
C VAL A 83 -8.75 4.13 7.71
N TYR A 84 -8.16 4.45 6.56
CA TYR A 84 -8.28 3.62 5.36
C TYR A 84 -7.72 2.21 5.56
N SER A 85 -6.55 2.10 6.21
CA SER A 85 -5.92 0.81 6.49
C SER A 85 -6.77 -0.03 7.46
N LEU A 86 -7.34 0.59 8.50
CA LEU A 86 -8.26 -0.09 9.42
C LEU A 86 -9.51 -0.62 8.69
N ILE A 87 -10.11 0.18 7.81
CA ILE A 87 -11.26 -0.26 6.99
C ILE A 87 -10.89 -1.47 6.14
N ILE A 88 -9.73 -1.46 5.49
CA ILE A 88 -9.28 -2.60 4.68
C ILE A 88 -9.09 -3.84 5.54
N VAL A 89 -8.43 -3.72 6.70
CA VAL A 89 -8.22 -4.85 7.61
C VAL A 89 -9.56 -5.45 8.04
N VAL A 90 -10.55 -4.63 8.41
CA VAL A 90 -11.90 -5.08 8.77
C VAL A 90 -12.57 -5.80 7.61
N ILE A 91 -12.54 -5.22 6.40
CA ILE A 91 -13.13 -5.85 5.20
C ILE A 91 -12.48 -7.20 4.91
N VAL A 92 -11.15 -7.28 5.00
CA VAL A 92 -10.41 -8.53 4.75
C VAL A 92 -10.75 -9.56 5.82
N TYR A 93 -10.77 -9.17 7.10
CA TYR A 93 -11.13 -10.05 8.21
C TYR A 93 -12.54 -10.63 8.05
N ILE A 94 -13.53 -9.78 7.76
CA ILE A 94 -14.93 -10.22 7.58
C ILE A 94 -15.06 -11.20 6.40
N ASN A 95 -14.38 -10.93 5.28
CA ASN A 95 -14.53 -11.73 4.07
C ASN A 95 -13.73 -13.04 4.06
N TYR A 96 -12.61 -13.11 4.80
CA TYR A 96 -11.67 -14.22 4.69
C TYR A 96 -11.31 -14.93 5.99
N ALA A 97 -11.46 -14.29 7.16
CA ALA A 97 -11.12 -14.90 8.44
C ALA A 97 -12.32 -15.39 9.24
N LYS A 98 -13.54 -14.97 8.86
CA LYS A 98 -14.80 -15.41 9.48
C LYS A 98 -15.42 -16.64 8.80
N ASN A 99 -14.87 -17.06 7.65
CA ASN A 99 -15.16 -18.33 6.96
C ASN A 99 -14.00 -19.29 7.17
#